data_AF-A0A6J4D0L6-F1
#
_entry.id   AF-A0A6J4D0L6-F1
#
_cell.length_a   1.000
_cell.length_b   1.000
_cell.length_c   1.000
_cell.angle_alpha   90.00
_cell.angle_beta   90.00
_cell.angle_gamma   90.00
#
_symmetry.space_group_name_H-M   'P 1'
#
loop_
_entity.id
_entity.type
_entity.pdbx_description
1 polymer ?
#
loop_
_entity_poly.entity_id
_entity_poly.type
_entity_poly.pdbx_seq_one_letter_code
_entity_poly.pdbx_strand_id
1 'polypeptide(L)'
;MFFLGAFEPQRKWSFKSWVELALKISPDFQIVLCGSKGEIDEAQEIMLGFPKAINLVGKTAFIELLHVLSKASLIVSVETAIPHYAVALGLGPIFIIPNANALVQFVPYPEYIQANYHVIYHPKMEALLAT
;
A
#
# COMPACT_ATOMS: atom_id res chain seq x y z
N MET A 1 7.51 -0.14 -2.94
CA MET A 1 6.53 -1.18 -3.28
C MET A 1 5.13 -0.61 -3.09
N PHE A 2 4.26 -0.77 -4.09
CA PHE A 2 2.82 -0.55 -3.94
C PHE A 2 2.14 -1.91 -3.80
N PHE A 3 1.37 -2.10 -2.73
CA PHE A 3 0.55 -3.28 -2.54
C PHE A 3 -0.93 -2.93 -2.70
N LEU A 4 -1.54 -3.43 -3.78
CA LEU A 4 -2.86 -3.02 -4.28
C LEU A 4 -4.02 -3.78 -3.62
N GLY A 5 -3.74 -4.95 -3.04
CA GLY A 5 -4.77 -5.94 -2.70
C GLY A 5 -5.68 -5.54 -1.54
N ALA A 6 -6.98 -5.48 -1.81
CA ALA A 6 -8.05 -5.45 -0.81
C ALA A 6 -9.15 -6.44 -1.20
N PHE A 7 -9.70 -7.14 -0.20
CA PHE A 7 -10.78 -8.12 -0.41
C PHE A 7 -12.07 -7.47 -0.94
N GLU A 8 -12.39 -6.30 -0.40
CA GLU A 8 -13.60 -5.56 -0.78
C GLU A 8 -13.27 -4.45 -1.79
N PRO A 9 -13.99 -4.34 -2.92
CA PRO A 9 -13.73 -3.32 -3.93
C PRO A 9 -13.74 -1.89 -3.38
N GLN A 10 -14.64 -1.57 -2.43
CA GLN A 10 -14.71 -0.23 -1.83
C GLN A 10 -13.48 0.15 -1.00
N ARG A 11 -12.65 -0.82 -0.60
CA ARG A 11 -11.40 -0.59 0.14
C ARG A 11 -10.21 -0.35 -0.78
N LYS A 12 -10.36 -0.58 -2.09
CA LYS A 12 -9.31 -0.30 -3.07
C LYS A 12 -9.14 1.20 -3.25
N TRP A 13 -7.90 1.62 -3.45
CA TRP A 13 -7.60 2.98 -3.84
C TRP A 13 -7.71 3.13 -5.35
N SER A 14 -8.03 4.32 -5.84
CA SER A 14 -8.25 4.48 -7.28
C SER A 14 -6.95 4.28 -8.07
N PHE A 15 -7.01 3.57 -9.21
CA PHE A 15 -5.84 3.39 -10.07
C PHE A 15 -5.24 4.73 -10.52
N LYS A 16 -6.07 5.76 -10.72
CA LYS A 16 -5.61 7.12 -11.05
C LYS A 16 -4.71 7.68 -9.95
N SER A 17 -5.10 7.50 -8.70
CA SER A 17 -4.32 7.95 -7.55
C SER A 17 -2.99 7.18 -7.42
N TRP A 18 -2.98 5.87 -7.71
CA TRP A 18 -1.74 5.09 -7.80
C TRP A 18 -0.80 5.63 -8.89
N VAL A 19 -1.33 5.95 -10.07
CA VAL A 19 -0.54 6.54 -11.18
C VAL A 19 0.01 7.91 -10.81
N GLU A 20 -0.82 8.79 -10.25
CA GLU A 20 -0.38 10.12 -9.80
C GLU A 20 0.74 10.03 -8.75
N LEU A 21 0.62 9.10 -7.80
CA LEU A 21 1.66 8.85 -6.81
C LEU A 21 2.93 8.31 -7.46
N ALA A 22 2.81 7.32 -8.35
CA ALA A 22 3.94 6.75 -9.08
C ALA A 22 4.71 7.84 -9.83
N LEU A 23 4.03 8.71 -10.57
CA LEU A 23 4.66 9.81 -11.32
C LEU A 23 5.45 10.74 -10.40
N LYS A 24 4.90 11.11 -9.25
CA LYS A 24 5.53 12.03 -8.29
C LYS A 24 6.80 11.48 -7.67
N ILE A 25 6.82 10.18 -7.33
CA ILE A 25 7.95 9.58 -6.60
C ILE A 25 8.92 8.81 -7.52
N SER A 26 8.55 8.57 -8.77
CA SER A 26 9.39 7.83 -9.73
C SER A 26 10.78 8.40 -10.04
N PRO A 27 11.06 9.72 -9.88
CA PRO A 27 12.42 10.21 -10.03
C PRO A 27 13.41 9.58 -9.03
N ASP A 28 12.93 9.23 -7.84
CA ASP A 28 13.76 8.72 -6.74
C ASP A 28 13.53 7.23 -6.45
N PHE A 29 12.42 6.66 -6.94
CA PHE A 29 12.01 5.30 -6.62
C PHE A 29 11.60 4.47 -7.84
N GLN A 30 12.09 3.23 -7.91
CA GLN A 30 11.53 2.22 -8.80
C GLN A 30 10.20 1.70 -8.25
N ILE A 31 9.12 1.89 -9.00
CA ILE A 31 7.80 1.41 -8.61
C ILE A 31 7.70 -0.09 -8.90
N VAL A 32 7.26 -0.85 -7.89
CA VAL A 32 6.98 -2.28 -7.96
C VAL A 32 5.55 -2.50 -7.49
N LEU A 33 4.70 -3.06 -8.36
CA LEU A 33 3.32 -3.38 -8.06
C LEU A 33 3.22 -4.82 -7.57
N CYS A 34 2.60 -5.00 -6.42
CA CYS A 34 2.33 -6.29 -5.80
C CYS A 34 0.85 -6.42 -5.43
N GLY A 35 0.34 -7.64 -5.45
CA GLY A 35 -1.09 -7.91 -5.26
C GLY A 35 -1.42 -9.35 -5.62
N SER A 36 -2.66 -9.75 -5.38
CA SER A 36 -3.15 -11.08 -5.73
C SER A 36 -3.53 -11.14 -7.22
N LYS A 37 -4.00 -12.30 -7.69
CA LYS A 37 -4.56 -12.42 -9.04
C LYS A 37 -5.78 -11.53 -9.27
N GLY A 38 -6.49 -11.13 -8.20
CA GLY A 38 -7.65 -10.23 -8.29
C GLY A 38 -7.30 -8.78 -8.64
N GLU A 39 -6.01 -8.41 -8.62
CA GLU A 39 -5.53 -7.07 -8.94
C GLU A 39 -4.88 -6.98 -10.33
N ILE A 40 -4.95 -8.04 -11.15
CA ILE A 40 -4.28 -8.06 -12.47
C ILE A 40 -4.79 -6.92 -13.36
N ASP A 41 -6.10 -6.73 -13.47
CA ASP A 41 -6.69 -5.69 -14.32
C ASP A 41 -6.34 -4.29 -13.80
N GLU A 42 -6.39 -4.10 -12.49
CA GLU A 42 -5.99 -2.84 -11.83
C GLU A 42 -4.52 -2.52 -12.08
N ALA A 43 -3.64 -3.52 -12.02
CA ALA A 43 -2.23 -3.35 -12.33
C ALA A 43 -2.00 -2.99 -13.81
N GLN A 44 -2.80 -3.54 -14.73
CA GLN A 44 -2.74 -3.17 -16.15
C GLN A 44 -3.13 -1.71 -16.36
N GLU A 45 -4.21 -1.24 -15.76
CA GLU A 45 -4.63 0.17 -15.80
C GLU A 45 -3.54 1.10 -15.25
N ILE A 46 -2.92 0.72 -14.13
CA ILE A 46 -1.80 1.48 -13.57
C ILE A 46 -0.61 1.50 -14.54
N MET A 47 -0.30 0.38 -15.19
CA MET A 47 0.80 0.31 -16.17
C MET A 47 0.52 1.11 -17.44
N LEU A 48 -0.74 1.29 -17.85
CA LEU A 48 -1.08 2.19 -18.96
C LEU A 48 -0.74 3.64 -18.61
N GLY A 49 -1.03 4.06 -17.37
CA GLY A 49 -0.69 5.40 -16.87
C GLY A 49 0.77 5.58 -16.46
N PHE A 50 1.45 4.49 -16.08
CA PHE A 50 2.85 4.48 -15.68
C PHE A 50 3.58 3.19 -16.15
N PRO A 51 4.03 3.14 -17.42
CA PRO A 51 4.61 1.93 -18.01
C PRO A 51 5.93 1.45 -17.41
N LYS A 52 6.61 2.31 -16.64
CA LYS A 52 7.92 2.00 -16.01
C LYS A 52 7.81 1.17 -14.73
N ALA A 53 6.60 0.88 -14.25
CA ALA A 53 6.41 0.03 -13.07
C ALA A 53 6.79 -1.42 -13.37
N ILE A 54 7.45 -2.07 -12.40
CA ILE A 54 7.65 -3.53 -12.40
C ILE A 54 6.38 -4.17 -11.85
N ASN A 55 5.69 -4.95 -12.67
CA ASN A 55 4.45 -5.61 -12.28
C ASN A 55 4.69 -7.06 -11.83
N LEU A 56 4.59 -7.29 -10.51
CA LEU A 56 4.66 -8.59 -9.84
C LEU A 56 3.28 -9.08 -9.33
N VAL A 57 2.20 -8.42 -9.71
CA VAL A 57 0.83 -8.78 -9.29
C VAL A 57 0.47 -10.17 -9.80
N GLY A 58 0.04 -11.04 -8.89
CA GLY A 58 -0.27 -12.45 -9.20
C GLY A 58 0.94 -13.31 -9.60
N LYS A 59 2.18 -12.78 -9.51
CA LYS A 59 3.42 -13.44 -9.92
C LYS A 59 4.35 -13.82 -8.76
N THR A 60 3.91 -13.63 -7.53
CA THR A 60 4.67 -13.96 -6.32
C THR A 60 3.88 -14.90 -5.43
N ALA A 61 4.54 -15.94 -4.93
CA ALA A 61 4.11 -16.68 -3.76
C ALA A 61 4.32 -15.82 -2.50
N PHE A 62 3.70 -16.21 -1.38
CA PHE A 62 3.75 -15.41 -0.15
C PHE A 62 5.19 -15.16 0.35
N ILE A 63 6.05 -16.17 0.35
CA ILE A 63 7.46 -16.01 0.75
C ILE A 63 8.23 -15.09 -0.20
N GLU A 64 7.96 -15.16 -1.50
CA GLU A 64 8.56 -14.26 -2.49
C GLU A 64 8.10 -12.82 -2.27
N LEU A 65 6.82 -12.61 -1.96
CA LEU A 65 6.29 -11.29 -1.61
C LEU A 65 7.00 -10.72 -0.38
N LEU A 66 7.21 -11.51 0.68
CA LEU A 66 7.97 -11.07 1.85
C LEU A 66 9.42 -10.73 1.50
N HIS A 67 10.03 -11.46 0.55
CA HIS A 67 11.35 -11.11 0.05
C HIS A 67 11.35 -9.75 -0.66
N VAL A 68 10.38 -9.49 -1.55
CA VAL A 68 10.24 -8.18 -2.20
C VAL A 68 10.01 -7.08 -1.16
N LEU A 69 9.18 -7.35 -0.16
CA LEU A 69 8.89 -6.42 0.94
C LEU A 69 10.16 -6.06 1.71
N SER A 70 11.02 -7.04 2.01
CA SER A 70 12.30 -6.84 2.70
C SER A 70 13.30 -5.96 1.94
N LYS A 71 13.12 -5.81 0.63
CA LYS A 71 13.96 -4.97 -0.24
C LYS A 71 13.36 -3.60 -0.51
N ALA A 72 12.13 -3.35 -0.08
CA ALA A 72 11.43 -2.10 -0.36
C ALA A 72 11.95 -0.97 0.54
N SER A 73 12.45 0.11 -0.07
CA SER A 73 12.81 1.34 0.66
C SER A 73 11.60 2.17 1.11
N LEU A 74 10.42 1.87 0.57
CA LEU A 74 9.16 2.56 0.85
C LEU A 74 8.03 1.56 0.56
N ILE A 75 7.09 1.42 1.48
CA ILE A 75 5.92 0.55 1.30
C ILE A 75 4.68 1.43 1.32
N VAL A 76 3.85 1.35 0.27
CA VAL A 76 2.55 2.03 0.21
C VAL A 76 1.47 0.99 -0.03
N SER A 77 0.41 1.01 0.77
CA SER A 77 -0.69 0.05 0.64
C SER A 77 -2.02 0.64 1.10
N VAL A 78 -3.10 0.01 0.66
CA VAL A 78 -4.40 0.11 1.32
C VAL A 78 -4.37 -0.65 2.65
N GLU A 79 -5.40 -0.50 3.48
CA GLU A 79 -5.48 -1.31 4.70
C GLU A 79 -5.70 -2.80 4.34
N THR A 80 -4.74 -3.66 4.67
CA THR A 80 -4.70 -5.10 4.40
C THR A 80 -3.63 -5.78 5.27
N ALA A 81 -3.48 -7.10 5.18
CA ALA A 81 -2.55 -7.85 6.02
C ALA A 81 -1.05 -7.51 5.77
N ILE A 82 -0.67 -7.15 4.54
CA ILE A 82 0.74 -6.97 4.14
C ILE A 82 1.47 -5.84 4.90
N PRO A 83 0.87 -4.65 5.08
CA PRO A 83 1.35 -3.64 6.01
C PRO A 83 1.70 -4.16 7.41
N HIS A 84 0.84 -5.01 7.97
CA HIS A 84 1.06 -5.57 9.31
C HIS A 84 2.21 -6.58 9.34
N TYR A 85 2.41 -7.34 8.25
CA TYR A 85 3.62 -8.16 8.10
C TYR A 85 4.89 -7.31 8.01
N ALA A 86 4.84 -6.16 7.32
CA ALA A 86 5.98 -5.25 7.27
C ALA A 86 6.35 -4.75 8.68
N VAL A 87 5.35 -4.37 9.48
CA VAL A 87 5.56 -3.99 10.90
C VAL A 87 6.18 -5.12 11.70
N ALA A 88 5.63 -6.33 11.62
CA ALA A 88 6.13 -7.48 12.36
C ALA A 88 7.58 -7.85 11.99
N LEU A 89 8.00 -7.55 10.76
CA LEU A 89 9.35 -7.78 10.26
C LEU A 89 10.31 -6.60 10.48
N GLY A 90 9.85 -5.51 11.11
CA GLY A 90 10.65 -4.30 11.33
C GLY A 90 11.02 -3.59 10.02
N LEU A 91 10.19 -3.72 8.98
CA LEU A 91 10.40 -3.11 7.67
C LEU A 91 9.71 -1.75 7.60
N GLY A 92 10.25 -0.83 6.82
CA GLY A 92 9.63 0.47 6.60
C GLY A 92 10.58 1.48 5.94
N PRO A 93 10.11 2.72 5.71
CA PRO A 93 8.81 3.28 6.11
C PRO A 93 7.58 2.70 5.40
N ILE A 94 6.46 2.64 6.11
CA ILE A 94 5.15 2.12 5.65
C ILE A 94 4.12 3.25 5.62
N PHE A 95 3.39 3.38 4.52
CA PHE A 95 2.34 4.39 4.32
C PHE A 95 1.02 3.72 3.94
N ILE A 96 0.01 3.89 4.79
CA ILE A 96 -1.27 3.21 4.64
C ILE A 96 -2.39 4.18 4.33
N ILE A 97 -3.20 3.81 3.34
CA ILE A 97 -4.37 4.53 2.89
C ILE A 97 -5.60 3.73 3.37
N PRO A 98 -6.11 4.01 4.58
CA PRO A 98 -7.25 3.27 5.12
C PRO A 98 -8.55 3.70 4.45
N ASN A 99 -9.48 2.75 4.36
CA ASN A 99 -10.89 3.08 4.14
C ASN A 99 -11.52 3.48 5.49
N ALA A 100 -12.55 4.33 5.45
CA ALA A 100 -13.31 4.81 6.61
C ALA A 100 -13.83 3.68 7.51
N ASN A 101 -14.15 2.50 6.95
CA ASN A 101 -14.67 1.37 7.72
C ASN A 101 -13.64 0.64 8.59
N ALA A 102 -12.33 0.83 8.35
CA ALA A 102 -11.27 0.14 9.08
C ALA A 102 -10.68 0.99 10.23
N LEU A 103 -11.23 2.18 10.46
CA LEU A 103 -10.75 3.11 11.46
C LEU A 103 -10.98 2.56 12.87
N VAL A 104 -9.98 2.71 13.73
CA VAL A 104 -9.96 2.30 15.15
C VAL A 104 -9.74 0.81 15.40
N GLN A 105 -9.96 -0.09 14.43
CA GLN A 105 -9.74 -1.53 14.65
C GLN A 105 -8.27 -1.96 14.49
N PHE A 106 -7.60 -1.50 13.43
CA PHE A 106 -6.26 -1.99 13.06
C PHE A 106 -5.19 -0.89 12.98
N VAL A 107 -5.62 0.39 12.95
CA VAL A 107 -4.73 1.54 12.79
C VAL A 107 -5.21 2.74 13.64
N PRO A 108 -4.29 3.53 14.24
CA PRO A 108 -2.84 3.36 14.23
C PRO A 108 -2.35 2.29 15.21
N TYR A 109 -1.12 1.80 15.00
CA TYR A 109 -0.43 1.01 16.02
C TYR A 109 -0.07 1.88 17.24
N PRO A 110 -0.08 1.33 18.47
CA PRO A 110 0.45 2.01 19.64
C PRO A 110 1.89 2.50 19.48
N GLU A 111 2.22 3.63 20.13
CA GLU A 111 3.54 4.29 20.02
C GLU A 111 4.72 3.37 20.34
N TYR A 112 4.54 2.43 21.28
CA TYR A 112 5.59 1.50 21.69
C TYR A 112 6.00 0.50 20.59
N ILE A 113 5.21 0.36 19.52
CA ILE A 113 5.51 -0.56 18.41
C ILE A 113 6.52 0.07 17.43
N GLN A 114 6.85 1.37 17.53
CA GLN A 114 7.90 2.07 16.74
C GLN A 114 7.94 1.69 15.24
N ALA A 115 6.79 1.43 14.64
CA ALA A 115 6.68 0.69 13.38
C ALA A 115 7.04 1.46 12.10
N ASN A 116 7.49 2.73 12.22
CA ASN A 116 7.62 3.66 11.09
C ASN A 116 6.39 3.59 10.14
N TYR A 117 5.20 3.56 10.76
CA TYR A 117 3.91 3.25 10.15
C TYR A 117 3.03 4.48 10.13
N HIS A 118 2.85 5.04 8.93
CA HIS A 118 2.21 6.31 8.69
C HIS A 118 0.84 6.08 8.07
N VAL A 119 -0.20 6.52 8.78
CA VAL A 119 -1.58 6.42 8.28
C VAL A 119 -1.96 7.73 7.60
N ILE A 120 -2.35 7.66 6.32
CA ILE A 120 -2.75 8.82 5.51
C ILE A 120 -4.27 8.84 5.43
N TYR A 121 -4.90 9.65 6.28
CA TYR A 121 -6.34 9.81 6.29
C TYR A 121 -6.83 10.74 5.18
N HIS A 122 -8.05 10.52 4.70
CA HIS A 122 -8.74 11.53 3.90
C HIS A 122 -9.03 12.75 4.79
N PRO A 123 -8.92 14.01 4.30
CA PRO A 123 -9.11 15.20 5.15
C PRO A 123 -10.44 15.24 5.94
N LYS A 124 -11.52 14.70 5.36
CA LYS A 124 -12.81 14.54 6.06
C LYS A 124 -12.70 13.64 7.31
N MET A 125 -11.87 12.60 7.26
CA MET A 125 -11.64 11.71 8.40
C MET A 125 -10.74 12.36 9.44
N GLU A 126 -9.72 13.12 9.03
CA GLU A 126 -8.87 13.89 9.95
C GLU A 126 -9.72 14.83 10.81
N ALA A 127 -10.69 15.53 10.19
CA ALA A 127 -11.62 16.40 10.89
C ALA A 127 -12.50 15.66 11.93
N LEU A 128 -12.88 14.41 11.66
CA LEU A 128 -13.69 13.58 12.57
C LEU A 128 -12.86 12.99 13.73
N LEU A 129 -11.56 12.75 13.52
CA LEU A 129 -10.66 12.24 14.56
C LEU A 129 -10.16 13.35 15.50
N ALA A 130 -10.27 14.61 15.08
CA ALA A 130 -9.87 15.78 15.86
C ALA A 130 -10.96 16.25 16.86
N THR A 131 -12.16 15.66 16.84
CA THR A 131 -13.28 15.93 17.75
C THR A 131 -13.41 14.86 18.82
#